data_AF-A0A3D6B411-F1
#
_entry.id   AF-A0A3D6B411-F1
#
_cell.length_a   1.000
_cell.length_b   1.000
_cell.length_c   1.000
_cell.angle_alpha   90.00
_cell.angle_beta   90.00
_cell.angle_gamma   90.00
#
_symmetry.space_group_name_H-M   'P 1'
#
loop_
_entity.id
_entity.type
_entity.pdbx_description
1 polymer ?
#
loop_
_entity_poly.entity_id
_entity_poly.type
_entity_poly.pdbx_seq_one_letter_code
_entity_poly.pdbx_strand_id
1 'polypeptide(L)' 'MKQETKRDKFVRLAEARTNKIIDMIQLLGNCSNQSQYEYAQKDVNKIFSAIQIELDAAKKRFNKQESQKGSKFKLD' A
#
# COMPACT_ATOMS: atom_id res chain seq x y z
N MET A 1 -11.15 -23.92 -21.10
CA MET A 1 -10.55 -23.25 -19.92
C MET A 1 -11.58 -22.26 -19.36
N LYS A 2 -11.91 -22.30 -18.06
CA LYS A 2 -12.84 -21.33 -17.47
C LYS A 2 -12.18 -19.94 -17.44
N GLN A 3 -12.92 -18.93 -17.87
CA GLN A 3 -12.46 -17.55 -17.89
C GLN A 3 -12.48 -16.98 -16.47
N GLU A 4 -11.39 -16.32 -16.06
CA GLU A 4 -11.22 -15.72 -14.74
C GLU A 4 -12.30 -14.66 -14.45
N THR A 5 -12.95 -14.71 -13.28
CA THR A 5 -13.91 -13.66 -12.89
C THR A 5 -13.19 -12.39 -12.43
N LYS A 6 -13.89 -11.25 -12.40
CA LYS A 6 -13.33 -9.99 -11.85
C LYS A 6 -12.86 -10.17 -10.41
N ARG A 7 -13.56 -10.99 -9.61
CA ARG A 7 -13.19 -11.29 -8.22
C ARG A 7 -11.92 -12.11 -8.17
N ASP A 8 -11.81 -13.17 -8.95
CA ASP A 8 -10.62 -14.03 -9.00
C ASP A 8 -9.38 -13.23 -9.42
N LYS A 9 -9.53 -12.39 -10.44
CA LYS A 9 -8.47 -11.47 -10.88
C LYS A 9 -8.02 -10.53 -9.77
N PHE A 10 -8.97 -9.98 -9.00
CA PHE A 10 -8.64 -9.11 -7.88
C PHE A 10 -7.91 -9.88 -6.78
N VAL A 11 -8.38 -11.06 -6.37
CA VAL A 11 -7.72 -11.90 -5.34
C VAL A 11 -6.27 -12.17 -5.75
N ARG A 12 -6.08 -12.75 -6.94
CA ARG A 12 -4.76 -13.14 -7.43
C ARG A 12 -3.78 -11.97 -7.47
N LEU A 13 -4.23 -10.82 -7.99
CA LEU A 13 -3.38 -9.64 -8.10
C LEU A 13 -3.13 -8.98 -6.74
N ALA A 14 -4.13 -8.91 -5.86
CA ALA A 14 -3.99 -8.32 -4.55
C ALA A 14 -3.04 -9.14 -3.67
N GLU A 15 -3.22 -10.47 -3.60
CA GLU A 15 -2.36 -11.37 -2.83
C GLU A 15 -0.91 -11.32 -3.30
N ALA A 16 -0.69 -11.48 -4.61
CA ALA A 16 0.66 -11.44 -5.18
C ALA A 16 1.37 -10.10 -4.90
N ARG A 17 0.65 -8.98 -4.98
CA ARG A 17 1.21 -7.64 -4.70
C ARG A 17 1.47 -7.43 -3.21
N THR A 18 0.54 -7.83 -2.35
CA THR A 18 0.69 -7.72 -0.90
C THR A 18 1.89 -8.52 -0.41
N ASN A 19 2.01 -9.79 -0.83
CA ASN A 19 3.15 -10.62 -0.44
C ASN A 19 4.48 -10.02 -0.89
N LYS A 20 4.56 -9.55 -2.15
CA LYS A 20 5.77 -8.86 -2.63
C LYS A 20 6.12 -7.63 -1.80
N ILE A 21 5.14 -6.84 -1.38
CA ILE A 21 5.38 -5.66 -0.52
C ILE A 21 5.91 -6.11 0.85
N ILE A 22 5.32 -7.14 1.46
CA ILE A 22 5.77 -7.70 2.73
C ILE A 22 7.22 -8.18 2.63
N ASP A 23 7.56 -8.95 1.59
CA ASP A 23 8.92 -9.45 1.36
C ASP A 23 9.93 -8.30 1.23
N MET A 24 9.56 -7.24 0.51
CA MET A 24 10.45 -6.06 0.36
C MET A 24 10.62 -5.30 1.69
N ILE A 25 9.58 -5.21 2.52
CA ILE A 25 9.68 -4.62 3.86
C ILE A 25 10.59 -5.46 4.76
N GLN A 26 10.53 -6.79 4.68
CA GLN A 26 11.43 -7.67 5.42
C GLN A 26 12.88 -7.49 4.99
N LEU A 27 13.14 -7.42 3.68
CA LEU A 27 14.49 -7.15 3.16
C LEU A 27 15.01 -5.78 3.59
N LEU A 28 14.15 -4.76 3.58
CA LEU A 28 14.49 -3.43 4.10
C LEU A 28 14.84 -3.48 5.59
N GLY A 29 14.16 -4.32 6.37
CA GLY A 29 14.49 -4.57 7.78
C GLY A 29 15.91 -5.09 8.00
N ASN A 30 16.46 -5.85 7.06
CA ASN A 30 17.85 -6.35 7.14
C ASN A 30 18.88 -5.22 7.09
N CYS A 31 18.53 -4.05 6.53
CA CYS A 31 19.39 -2.86 6.54
C CYS A 31 19.59 -2.26 7.95
N SER A 32 18.87 -2.75 8.97
CA SER A 32 19.08 -2.37 10.38
C SER A 32 20.40 -2.89 10.96
N ASN A 33 21.10 -3.77 10.25
CA ASN A 33 22.38 -4.29 10.73
C ASN A 33 23.49 -3.23 10.66
N GLN A 34 23.74 -2.54 11.76
CA GLN A 34 24.78 -1.51 11.88
C GLN A 34 26.22 -2.04 11.72
N SER A 35 26.44 -3.36 11.80
CA SER A 35 27.76 -3.93 11.49
C SER A 35 28.06 -3.97 9.98
N GLN A 36 27.01 -3.88 9.14
CA GLN A 36 27.12 -3.92 7.68
C GLN A 36 26.84 -2.57 7.04
N TYR A 37 26.09 -1.70 7.72
CA TYR A 37 25.61 -0.44 7.17
C TYR A 37 25.76 0.70 8.15
N GLU A 38 26.10 1.87 7.63
CA GLU A 38 26.06 3.13 8.37
C GLU A 38 24.81 3.91 7.98
N TYR A 39 24.04 4.34 8.97
CA TYR A 39 22.85 5.17 8.77
C TYR A 39 22.58 6.00 10.03
N ALA A 40 21.95 7.15 9.84
CA ALA A 40 21.46 7.95 10.94
C ALA A 40 19.95 7.74 11.14
N GLN A 41 19.46 8.06 12.33
CA GLN A 41 18.02 7.98 12.64
C GLN A 41 17.17 8.80 11.65
N LYS A 42 17.70 9.90 11.13
CA LYS A 42 17.04 10.72 10.09
C LYS A 42 16.77 9.94 8.80
N ASP A 43 17.64 9.00 8.44
CA ASP A 43 17.52 8.21 7.21
C ASP A 43 16.42 7.16 7.39
N VAL A 44 16.41 6.48 8.53
CA VAL A 44 15.33 5.57 8.94
C VAL A 44 13.97 6.28 8.91
N ASN A 45 13.88 7.47 9.52
CA ASN A 45 12.64 8.25 9.56
C ASN A 45 12.15 8.63 8.15
N LYS A 46 13.06 9.03 7.25
CA LYS A 46 12.71 9.36 5.86
C LYS A 46 12.19 8.16 5.10
N ILE A 47 12.85 7.00 5.24
CA ILE A 47 12.47 5.75 4.59
C ILE A 47 11.04 5.36 4.98
N PHE A 48 10.75 5.27 6.28
CA PHE A 48 9.44 4.83 6.74
C PHE A 48 8.34 5.87 6.51
N SER A 49 8.66 7.16 6.57
CA SER A 49 7.70 8.22 6.21
C SER A 49 7.28 8.14 4.75
N ALA A 50 8.22 7.91 3.83
CA ALA A 50 7.91 7.77 2.41
C ALA A 50 7.00 6.56 2.14
N ILE A 51 7.28 5.41 2.79
CA ILE A 51 6.44 4.21 2.68
C ILE A 51 5.04 4.47 3.24
N GLN A 52 4.92 5.13 4.39
CA GLN A 52 3.63 5.44 5.00
C GLN A 52 2.79 6.37 4.12
N ILE A 53 3.41 7.39 3.52
CA ILE A 53 2.72 8.33 2.61
C ILE A 53 2.11 7.57 1.42
N GLU A 54 2.87 6.67 0.79
CA GLU A 54 2.36 5.88 -0.34
C GLU A 54 1.29 4.87 0.11
N LEU A 55 1.45 4.24 1.28
CA LEU A 55 0.46 3.33 1.86
C LEU A 55 -0.88 4.05 2.09
N ASP A 56 -0.84 5.25 2.68
CA ASP A 56 -2.02 6.07 2.91
C ASP A 56 -2.66 6.53 1.60
N ALA A 57 -1.86 6.92 0.61
CA ALA A 57 -2.34 7.29 -0.71
C ALA A 57 -3.03 6.13 -1.42
N ALA A 58 -2.47 4.92 -1.35
CA ALA A 58 -3.05 3.70 -1.90
C ALA A 58 -4.38 3.36 -1.19
N LYS A 59 -4.41 3.40 0.15
CA LYS A 59 -5.62 3.14 0.96
C LYS A 59 -6.75 4.12 0.64
N LYS A 60 -6.43 5.41 0.47
CA LYS A 60 -7.42 6.44 0.08
C LYS A 60 -8.13 6.15 -1.24
N ARG A 61 -7.49 5.45 -2.19
CA ARG A 61 -8.11 5.09 -3.47
C ARG A 61 -9.24 4.06 -3.32
N PHE A 62 -9.18 3.20 -2.32
CA PHE A 62 -10.26 2.27 -2.00
C PHE A 62 -11.45 3.01 -1.37
N ASN A 63 -11.19 4.01 -0.52
CA ASN A 63 -12.23 4.76 0.17
C ASN A 63 -12.93 5.81 -0.73
N LYS A 64 -12.24 6.35 -1.76
CA LYS A 64 -12.84 7.30 -2.71
C LYS A 64 -14.00 6.72 -3.52
N GLN A 65 -14.16 5.40 -3.59
CA GLN A 65 -15.31 4.78 -4.26
C GLN A 65 -16.62 4.88 -3.45
N GLU A 66 -16.57 5.07 -2.13
CA GLU A 66 -17.77 5.27 -1.31
C GLU A 66 -18.30 6.71 -1.34
N SER A 67 -17.45 7.70 -1.64
CA SER A 67 -17.82 9.12 -1.61
C SER A 67 -18.55 9.63 -2.87
N GLN A 68 -18.91 8.75 -3.81
CA GLN A 68 -19.67 9.11 -5.02
C GLN A 68 -21.13 8.66 -5.03
N LYS A 69 -21.75 8.44 -3.85
CA LYS A 69 -23.21 8.39 -3.73
C LYS A 69 -23.78 9.69 -3.16
N GLY A 70 -23.92 10.65 -4.07
CA GLY A 70 -25.00 11.64 -4.15
C GLY A 70 -25.34 12.47 -2.90
N SER A 71 -24.82 13.69 -2.82
CA SER A 71 -25.65 14.80 -2.34
C SER A 71 -26.34 15.43 -3.56
N LYS A 72 -27.51 14.89 -3.95
CA LYS A 72 -28.45 15.71 -4.71
C LYS A 72 -28.89 16.82 -3.76
N PHE A 73 -28.37 18.01 -3.97
CA PHE A 73 -28.87 19.22 -3.34
C PHE A 73 -30.34 19.38 -3.70
N LYS A 74 -31.20 19.61 -2.70
CA LYS A 74 -32.58 20.03 -2.88
C LYS A 74 -32.82 21.27 -2.02
N LEU A 75 -33.43 22.28 -2.64
CA LEU A 75 -34.10 23.38 -1.98
C LEU A 75 -35.58 23.06 -2.05
N ASP A 76 -36.09 22.39 -1.02
CA ASP A 76 -37.50 22.46 -0.61
C ASP A 76 -37.50 22.57 0.92
#